data_AF-A0A0C3AK99-F1
#
_entry.id   AF-A0A0C3AK99-F1
#
_cell.length_a   1.000
_cell.length_b   1.000
_cell.length_c   1.000
_cell.angle_alpha   90.00
_cell.angle_beta   90.00
_cell.angle_gamma   90.00
#
_symmetry.space_group_name_H-M   'P 1'
#
loop_
_entity.id
_entity.type
_entity.pdbx_description
1 polymer ?
#
loop_
_entity_poly.entity_id
_entity_poly.type
_entity_poly.pdbx_seq_one_letter_code
_entity_poly.pdbx_strand_id
1 'polypeptide(L)'
;MSLLQEASEVRKARLLALRKRKEDGMGGNGGTILLSRNFDPETRTLRKNIRNGAITEDTLEKDVEGMAEKLIAEDEKQRAQELDVFNIAPKRPNWDLKREMEKKVVKLERKTQEAIHTLIRQRLAAQKGQTDDIVGAMKAQERAQENDDDEDQSD
;
A
#
# COMPACT_ATOMS: atom_id res chain seq x y z
N MET A 1 25.90 -10.55 -79.92
CA MET A 1 25.16 -10.70 -78.65
C MET A 1 25.97 -10.02 -77.55
N SER A 2 25.32 -9.26 -76.67
CA SER A 2 26.02 -8.24 -75.87
C SER A 2 26.84 -8.85 -74.73
N LEU A 3 28.09 -8.40 -74.58
CA LEU A 3 29.02 -8.78 -73.50
C LEU A 3 28.41 -8.59 -72.10
N LEU A 4 27.47 -7.65 -71.96
CA LEU A 4 26.74 -7.36 -70.73
C LEU A 4 25.75 -8.49 -70.37
N GLN A 5 25.08 -9.08 -71.37
CA GLN A 5 24.19 -10.22 -71.14
C GLN A 5 25.00 -11.43 -70.67
N GLU A 6 26.14 -11.70 -71.30
CA GLU A 6 27.02 -12.81 -70.92
C GLU A 6 27.57 -12.65 -69.48
N ALA A 7 28.02 -11.45 -69.10
CA ALA A 7 28.45 -11.16 -67.73
C ALA A 7 27.29 -11.32 -66.71
N SER A 8 26.07 -10.96 -67.09
CA SER A 8 24.88 -11.11 -66.25
C SER A 8 24.51 -12.58 -66.04
N GLU A 9 24.63 -13.40 -67.07
CA GLU A 9 24.33 -14.84 -67.04
C GLU A 9 25.38 -15.60 -66.24
N VAL A 10 26.66 -15.25 -66.38
CA VAL A 10 27.76 -15.80 -65.56
C VAL A 10 27.56 -15.45 -64.07
N ARG A 11 27.18 -14.20 -63.76
CA ARG A 11 26.88 -13.79 -62.39
C ARG A 11 25.66 -14.53 -61.84
N LYS A 12 24.61 -14.69 -62.65
CA LYS A 12 23.39 -15.41 -62.30
C LYS A 12 23.67 -16.89 -62.04
N ALA A 13 24.44 -17.54 -62.90
CA ALA A 13 24.87 -18.93 -62.74
C ALA A 13 25.71 -19.11 -61.46
N ARG A 14 26.65 -18.20 -61.18
CA ARG A 14 27.46 -18.21 -59.96
C ARG A 14 26.60 -18.05 -58.70
N LEU A 15 25.62 -17.16 -58.72
CA LEU A 15 24.70 -16.96 -57.60
C LEU A 15 23.78 -18.17 -57.38
N LEU A 16 23.30 -18.81 -58.46
CA LEU A 16 22.53 -20.05 -58.37
C LEU A 16 23.36 -21.20 -57.80
N ALA A 17 24.63 -21.34 -58.21
CA ALA A 17 25.53 -22.34 -57.66
C ALA A 17 25.82 -22.12 -56.17
N LEU A 18 26.00 -20.86 -55.74
CA LEU A 18 26.16 -20.51 -54.32
C LEU A 18 24.88 -20.77 -53.51
N ARG A 19 23.71 -20.54 -54.10
CA ARG A 19 22.43 -20.82 -53.46
C ARG A 19 22.19 -22.32 -53.32
N LYS A 20 22.44 -23.10 -54.37
CA LYS A 20 22.34 -24.57 -54.35
C LYS A 20 23.31 -25.18 -53.32
N ARG A 21 24.56 -24.69 -53.26
CA ARG A 21 25.53 -25.10 -52.23
C ARG A 21 25.09 -24.75 -50.80
N LYS A 22 24.39 -23.62 -50.63
CA LYS A 22 23.84 -23.22 -49.32
C LYS A 22 22.66 -24.12 -48.92
N GLU A 23 21.86 -24.57 -49.88
CA GLU A 23 20.72 -25.48 -49.67
C GLU A 23 21.19 -26.93 -49.39
N ASP A 24 22.24 -27.39 -50.07
CA ASP A 24 22.87 -28.71 -49.87
C ASP A 24 23.75 -28.82 -48.61
N GLY A 25 23.74 -27.82 -47.70
CA GLY A 25 24.40 -27.87 -46.39
C GLY A 25 25.93 -27.97 -46.37
N MET A 26 26.60 -28.05 -47.52
CA MET A 26 28.05 -28.23 -47.64
C MET A 26 28.80 -26.87 -47.60
N GLY A 27 28.69 -26.18 -46.47
CA GLY A 27 29.31 -24.88 -46.18
C GLY A 27 30.77 -24.99 -45.74
N GLY A 28 31.68 -25.24 -46.68
CA GLY A 28 33.13 -25.10 -46.45
C GLY A 28 33.57 -23.63 -46.53
N ASN A 29 34.21 -23.17 -45.45
CA ASN A 29 35.03 -21.95 -45.26
C ASN A 29 34.34 -20.71 -44.63
N GLY A 30 34.55 -20.52 -43.33
CA GLY A 30 34.91 -19.22 -42.74
C GLY A 30 33.81 -18.24 -42.34
N GLY A 31 32.55 -18.64 -42.26
CA GLY A 31 31.51 -17.82 -41.63
C GLY A 31 30.60 -18.74 -40.86
N THR A 32 30.56 -18.57 -39.54
CA THR A 32 29.60 -19.29 -38.68
C THR A 32 28.22 -19.14 -39.32
N ILE A 33 27.64 -20.26 -39.77
CA ILE A 33 26.22 -20.31 -40.09
C ILE A 33 25.57 -19.80 -38.81
N LEU A 34 24.99 -18.59 -38.84
CA LEU A 34 24.31 -18.00 -37.70
C LEU A 34 23.07 -18.85 -37.44
N LEU A 35 23.29 -19.97 -36.74
CA LEU A 35 22.24 -20.84 -36.26
C LEU A 35 21.44 -19.97 -35.29
N SER A 36 20.32 -19.47 -35.80
CA SER A 36 19.52 -18.52 -35.06
C SER A 36 18.82 -19.33 -33.97
N ARG A 37 19.43 -19.34 -32.78
CA ARG A 37 19.06 -20.23 -31.66
C ARG A 37 17.57 -20.18 -31.35
N ASN A 38 16.97 -19.00 -31.50
CA ASN A 38 15.58 -18.74 -31.17
C ASN A 38 14.72 -18.36 -32.39
N PHE A 39 15.22 -18.42 -33.63
CA PHE A 39 14.48 -17.98 -34.83
C PHE A 39 14.35 -19.10 -35.84
N ASP A 40 13.13 -19.27 -36.36
CA ASP A 40 12.79 -20.28 -37.34
C ASP A 40 12.81 -19.65 -38.75
N PRO A 41 13.71 -20.09 -39.65
CA PRO A 41 13.84 -19.50 -40.99
C PRO A 41 12.62 -19.75 -41.89
N GLU A 42 11.81 -20.77 -41.64
CA GLU A 42 10.64 -21.09 -42.48
C GLU A 42 9.44 -20.24 -42.12
N THR A 43 9.12 -20.14 -40.83
CA THR A 43 7.98 -19.35 -40.34
C THR A 43 8.33 -17.89 -40.08
N ARG A 44 9.64 -17.53 -40.09
CA ARG A 44 10.17 -16.20 -39.75
C ARG A 44 9.71 -15.68 -38.39
N THR A 45 9.40 -16.58 -37.47
CA THR A 45 8.98 -16.27 -36.10
C THR A 45 9.98 -16.83 -35.08
N LEU A 46 9.72 -16.56 -33.81
CA LEU A 46 10.45 -17.20 -32.72
C LEU A 46 10.22 -18.73 -32.77
N ARG A 47 11.29 -19.51 -32.55
CA ARG A 47 11.21 -20.96 -32.39
C ARG A 47 10.37 -21.27 -31.18
N LYS A 48 9.20 -21.87 -31.40
CA LYS A 48 8.33 -22.35 -30.33
C LYS A 48 8.89 -23.68 -29.81
N ASN A 49 8.94 -23.86 -28.49
CA ASN A 49 9.35 -25.13 -27.91
C ASN A 49 8.24 -26.17 -28.15
N ILE A 50 8.37 -26.98 -29.19
CA ILE A 50 7.45 -28.09 -29.45
C ILE A 50 7.85 -29.24 -28.51
N ARG A 51 7.14 -29.41 -27.39
CA ARG A 51 7.19 -30.67 -26.63
C ARG A 51 6.02 -31.53 -27.11
N ASN A 52 6.31 -32.73 -27.63
CA ASN A 52 5.30 -33.72 -28.02
C ASN A 52 4.28 -33.24 -29.07
N GLY A 53 4.71 -32.48 -30.08
CA GLY A 53 3.87 -32.10 -31.23
C GLY A 53 2.84 -30.99 -30.97
N ALA A 54 2.68 -30.53 -29.73
CA ALA A 54 1.87 -29.36 -29.40
C ALA A 54 2.75 -28.11 -29.29
N ILE A 55 2.33 -27.03 -29.95
CA ILE A 55 2.86 -25.70 -29.71
C ILE A 55 2.46 -25.34 -28.27
N THR A 56 3.42 -25.15 -27.37
CA THR A 56 3.10 -24.70 -26.01
C THR A 56 2.43 -23.33 -26.10
N GLU A 57 1.13 -23.30 -25.80
CA GLU A 57 0.35 -22.06 -25.76
C GLU A 57 0.59 -21.24 -24.50
N ASP A 58 1.31 -21.80 -23.52
CA ASP A 58 1.62 -21.19 -22.23
C ASP A 58 2.84 -20.27 -22.34
N THR A 59 2.65 -19.05 -22.85
CA THR A 59 3.66 -17.98 -22.76
C THR A 59 3.17 -16.91 -21.76
N LEU A 60 4.08 -16.32 -21.00
CA LEU A 60 3.75 -15.32 -19.97
C LEU A 60 2.94 -14.14 -20.52
N GLU A 61 3.14 -13.79 -21.79
CA GLU A 61 2.41 -12.73 -22.48
C GLU A 61 0.91 -13.02 -22.57
N LYS A 62 0.52 -14.30 -22.75
CA LYS A 62 -0.89 -14.71 -22.75
C LYS A 62 -1.46 -14.80 -21.34
N ASP A 63 -0.66 -15.17 -20.35
CA ASP A 63 -1.10 -15.20 -18.94
C ASP A 63 -1.38 -13.80 -18.40
N VAL A 64 -0.64 -12.81 -18.89
CA VAL A 64 -0.78 -11.39 -18.51
C VAL A 64 -1.84 -10.69 -19.37
N GLU A 65 -2.24 -11.27 -20.50
CA GLU A 65 -3.31 -10.74 -21.35
C GLU A 65 -4.63 -10.61 -20.56
N GLY A 66 -5.17 -9.40 -20.49
CA GLY A 66 -6.39 -9.10 -19.75
C GLY A 66 -6.25 -8.99 -18.22
N MET A 67 -5.05 -9.15 -17.64
CA MET A 67 -4.84 -8.90 -16.20
C MET A 67 -5.01 -7.41 -15.87
N ALA A 68 -4.53 -6.53 -16.75
CA ALA A 68 -4.69 -5.08 -16.60
C ALA A 68 -6.16 -4.65 -16.59
N GLU A 69 -6.97 -5.21 -17.48
CA GLU A 69 -8.41 -4.92 -17.57
C GLU A 69 -9.16 -5.38 -16.33
N LYS A 70 -8.82 -6.56 -15.80
CA LYS A 70 -9.38 -7.07 -14.54
C LYS A 70 -9.02 -6.17 -13.36
N LEU A 71 -7.78 -5.70 -13.29
CA LEU A 71 -7.32 -4.83 -12.20
C LEU A 71 -8.03 -3.47 -12.22
N ILE A 72 -8.23 -2.89 -13.40
CA ILE A 72 -8.98 -1.64 -13.58
C ILE A 72 -10.45 -1.83 -13.18
N ALA A 73 -11.08 -2.92 -13.63
CA ALA A 73 -12.47 -3.22 -13.28
C ALA A 73 -12.64 -3.50 -11.77
N GLU A 74 -11.62 -4.04 -11.11
CA GLU A 74 -11.64 -4.28 -9.66
C GLU A 74 -11.43 -2.98 -8.88
N ASP A 75 -10.54 -2.08 -9.31
CA ASP A 75 -10.37 -0.74 -8.73
C ASP A 75 -11.65 0.09 -8.84
N GLU A 76 -12.33 0.05 -9.99
CA GLU A 76 -13.62 0.72 -10.18
C GLU A 76 -14.70 0.18 -9.24
N LYS A 77 -14.75 -1.14 -9.02
CA LYS A 77 -15.67 -1.76 -8.04
C LYS A 77 -15.35 -1.37 -6.61
N GLN A 78 -14.07 -1.31 -6.24
CA GLN A 78 -13.64 -0.87 -4.90
C GLN A 78 -13.97 0.61 -4.67
N ARG A 79 -13.82 1.45 -5.69
CA ARG A 79 -14.17 2.88 -5.62
C ARG A 79 -15.68 3.13 -5.58
N ALA A 80 -16.47 2.24 -6.18
CA ALA A 80 -17.93 2.28 -6.16
C ALA A 80 -18.53 1.74 -4.85
N GLN A 81 -17.76 0.98 -4.05
CA GLN A 81 -18.18 0.64 -2.69
C GLN A 81 -18.23 1.92 -1.85
N GLU A 82 -19.34 2.08 -1.13
CA GLU A 82 -19.60 3.24 -0.29
C GLU A 82 -18.45 3.42 0.71
N LEU A 83 -17.78 4.56 0.65
CA LEU A 83 -16.70 4.93 1.56
C LEU A 83 -17.22 4.93 3.00
N ASP A 84 -16.69 4.05 3.83
CA ASP A 84 -17.00 4.00 5.25
C ASP A 84 -16.49 5.27 5.97
N VAL A 85 -17.40 6.22 6.14
CA VAL A 85 -17.16 7.53 6.79
C VAL A 85 -16.60 7.37 8.20
N PHE A 86 -16.86 6.26 8.89
CA PHE A 86 -16.35 6.01 10.24
C PHE A 86 -14.86 5.64 10.28
N ASN A 87 -14.30 5.09 9.20
CA ASN A 87 -12.88 4.80 9.10
C ASN A 87 -12.04 5.98 8.60
N ILE A 88 -12.68 7.01 8.02
CA ILE A 88 -12.04 8.26 7.55
C ILE A 88 -11.73 9.21 8.71
N ALA A 89 -12.49 9.16 9.81
CA ALA A 89 -12.22 10.02 10.96
C ALA A 89 -10.85 9.69 11.58
N PRO A 90 -10.02 10.70 11.90
CA PRO A 90 -8.72 10.47 12.51
C PRO A 90 -8.88 9.73 13.85
N LYS A 91 -8.37 8.50 13.90
CA LYS A 91 -8.45 7.61 15.08
C LYS A 91 -7.66 8.13 16.30
N ARG A 92 -6.81 9.15 16.12
CA ARG A 92 -5.99 9.71 17.19
C ARG A 92 -6.53 11.07 17.61
N PRO A 93 -6.71 11.32 18.92
CA PRO A 93 -6.99 12.65 19.45
C PRO A 93 -6.03 13.67 18.84
N ASN A 94 -6.57 14.75 18.29
CA ASN A 94 -5.73 15.89 17.96
C ASN A 94 -5.15 16.45 19.28
N TRP A 95 -3.97 17.06 19.17
CA TRP A 95 -3.28 17.74 20.29
C TRP A 95 -4.18 18.77 21.00
N ASP A 96 -5.19 19.27 20.30
CA ASP A 96 -6.21 20.18 20.82
C ASP A 96 -7.17 19.50 21.81
N LEU A 97 -7.73 18.34 21.47
CA LEU A 97 -8.59 17.57 22.38
C LEU A 97 -7.85 17.22 23.67
N LYS A 98 -6.55 16.87 23.56
CA LYS A 98 -5.73 16.62 24.74
C LYS A 98 -5.63 17.87 25.61
N ARG A 99 -5.36 19.03 25.01
CA ARG A 99 -5.23 20.31 25.73
C ARG A 99 -6.55 20.75 26.38
N GLU A 100 -7.67 20.60 25.69
CA GLU A 100 -9.00 20.94 26.21
C GLU A 100 -9.41 20.01 27.36
N MET A 101 -9.11 18.71 27.24
CA MET A 101 -9.38 17.74 28.29
C MET A 101 -8.48 17.95 29.51
N GLU A 102 -7.21 18.27 29.32
CA GLU A 102 -6.27 18.54 30.43
C GLU A 102 -6.80 19.64 31.35
N LYS A 103 -7.31 20.74 30.79
CA LYS A 103 -7.92 21.84 31.57
C LYS A 103 -9.07 21.37 32.47
N LYS A 104 -9.92 20.48 31.97
CA LYS A 104 -11.05 19.91 32.73
C LYS A 104 -10.58 18.93 33.80
N VAL A 105 -9.58 18.10 33.46
CA VAL A 105 -8.98 17.13 34.38
C VAL A 105 -8.31 17.84 35.56
N VAL A 106 -7.59 18.94 35.33
CA VAL A 106 -6.96 19.72 36.42
C VAL A 106 -7.99 20.24 37.42
N LYS A 107 -9.13 20.80 36.94
CA LYS A 107 -10.22 21.25 37.83
C LYS A 107 -10.82 20.08 38.62
N LEU A 108 -11.00 18.94 37.97
CA LEU A 108 -11.55 17.74 38.62
C LEU A 108 -10.58 17.13 39.64
N GLU A 109 -9.29 17.12 39.36
CA GLU A 109 -8.26 16.60 40.26
C GLU A 109 -8.22 17.40 41.57
N ARG A 110 -8.32 18.74 41.51
CA ARG A 110 -8.42 19.59 42.72
C ARG A 110 -9.59 19.15 43.61
N LYS A 111 -10.79 19.04 43.04
CA LYS A 111 -12.01 18.62 43.76
C LYS A 111 -11.90 17.20 44.31
N THR A 112 -11.22 16.32 43.57
CA THR A 112 -10.99 14.94 44.00
C THR A 112 -10.05 14.89 45.21
N GLN A 113 -8.97 15.67 45.22
CA GLN A 113 -8.06 15.75 46.38
C GLN A 113 -8.74 16.36 47.61
N GLU A 114 -9.61 17.36 47.44
CA GLU A 114 -10.42 17.92 48.53
C GLU A 114 -11.40 16.89 49.09
N ALA A 115 -12.09 16.14 48.22
CA ALA A 115 -12.96 15.04 48.62
C ALA A 115 -12.19 13.94 49.36
N ILE A 116 -10.99 13.58 48.90
CA ILE A 116 -10.11 12.63 49.60
C ILE A 116 -9.75 13.17 50.99
N HIS A 117 -9.39 14.45 51.09
CA HIS A 117 -9.02 15.06 52.36
C HIS A 117 -10.19 15.08 53.36
N THR A 118 -11.39 15.43 52.90
CA THR A 118 -12.60 15.40 53.74
C THR A 118 -12.93 13.99 54.20
N LEU A 119 -12.87 13.00 53.31
CA LEU A 119 -13.11 11.59 53.64
C LEU A 119 -12.10 11.07 54.69
N ILE A 120 -10.83 11.44 54.56
CA ILE A 120 -9.79 11.08 55.55
C ILE A 120 -10.10 11.69 56.92
N ARG A 121 -10.47 12.97 56.98
CA ARG A 121 -10.85 13.62 58.25
C ARG A 121 -12.06 12.96 58.88
N GLN A 122 -13.11 12.70 58.09
CA GLN A 122 -14.31 12.00 58.56
C GLN A 122 -13.95 10.63 59.14
N ARG A 123 -13.12 9.86 58.44
CA ARG A 123 -12.70 8.52 58.89
C ARG A 123 -11.92 8.57 60.20
N LEU A 124 -10.96 9.49 60.32
CA LEU A 124 -10.15 9.64 61.53
C LEU A 124 -10.98 10.07 62.74
N ALA A 125 -12.00 10.88 62.52
CA ALA A 125 -12.84 11.37 63.59
C ALA A 125 -13.96 10.41 64.00
N ALA A 126 -14.52 9.66 63.05
CA ALA A 126 -15.37 8.51 63.35
C ALA A 126 -14.62 7.51 64.23
N GLN A 127 -13.32 7.30 64.00
CA GLN A 127 -12.47 6.49 64.86
C GLN A 127 -12.23 7.10 66.25
N LYS A 128 -12.25 8.43 66.37
CA LYS A 128 -12.04 9.17 67.63
C LYS A 128 -13.35 9.55 68.37
N GLY A 129 -14.52 9.27 67.80
CA GLY A 129 -15.83 9.58 68.40
C GLY A 129 -16.21 11.07 68.39
N GLN A 130 -15.60 11.90 67.54
CA GLN A 130 -15.85 13.36 67.47
C GLN A 130 -16.57 13.73 66.17
N THR A 131 -17.85 13.36 66.04
CA THR A 131 -18.62 13.52 64.79
C THR A 131 -19.17 14.93 64.59
N ASP A 132 -19.55 15.62 65.67
CA ASP A 132 -20.39 16.84 65.58
C ASP A 132 -19.60 18.09 65.19
N ASP A 133 -18.33 18.17 65.59
CA ASP A 133 -17.45 19.33 65.31
C ASP A 133 -17.05 19.41 63.82
N ILE A 134 -17.12 18.27 63.12
CA ILE A 134 -16.70 18.14 61.72
C ILE A 134 -17.78 18.56 60.76
N VAL A 135 -19.04 18.27 61.09
CA VAL A 135 -20.17 18.70 60.26
C VAL A 135 -20.24 20.23 60.22
N GLY A 136 -19.94 20.89 61.35
CA GLY A 136 -19.81 22.35 61.42
C GLY A 136 -18.65 22.89 60.57
N ALA A 137 -17.46 22.30 60.69
CA ALA A 137 -16.29 22.71 59.92
C ALA A 137 -16.43 22.45 58.41
N MET A 138 -17.06 21.34 58.00
CA MET A 138 -17.34 21.05 56.59
C MET A 138 -18.29 22.07 55.99
N LYS A 139 -19.36 22.43 56.70
CA LYS A 139 -20.36 23.40 56.21
C LYS A 139 -19.80 24.81 56.07
N ALA A 140 -18.81 25.16 56.90
CA ALA A 140 -18.06 26.41 56.77
C ALA A 140 -17.07 26.36 55.60
N GLN A 141 -16.41 25.23 55.38
CA GLN A 141 -15.48 25.04 54.26
C GLN A 141 -16.20 25.00 52.90
N GLU A 142 -17.36 24.36 52.83
CA GLU A 142 -18.20 24.29 51.62
C GLU A 142 -18.65 25.69 51.18
N ARG A 143 -19.08 26.55 52.12
CA ARG A 143 -19.40 27.95 51.84
C ARG A 143 -18.22 28.79 51.37
N ALA A 144 -17.00 28.47 51.83
CA ALA A 144 -15.80 29.18 51.38
C ALA A 144 -15.40 28.75 49.96
N GLN A 145 -15.53 27.46 49.64
CA GLN A 145 -15.22 26.92 48.31
C GLN A 145 -16.24 27.35 47.25
N GLU A 146 -17.50 27.51 47.63
CA GLU A 146 -18.55 28.03 46.72
C GLU A 146 -18.24 29.45 46.26
N ASN A 147 -17.67 30.29 47.13
CA ASN A 147 -17.25 31.65 46.78
C ASN A 147 -16.02 31.66 45.85
N ASP A 148 -15.03 30.78 46.06
CA ASP A 148 -13.84 30.69 45.22
C ASP A 148 -14.16 30.17 43.80
N ASP A 149 -15.15 29.27 43.67
CA ASP A 149 -15.56 28.70 42.37
C ASP A 149 -16.39 29.68 41.51
N ASP A 150 -17.00 30.71 42.11
CA ASP A 150 -17.72 31.78 41.42
C ASP A 150 -16.77 32.85 40.84
N GLU A 151 -15.62 33.11 41.48
CA GLU A 151 -14.60 34.04 40.97
C GLU A 151 -13.94 33.50 39.69
N ASP A 152 -13.67 32.20 39.62
CA ASP A 152 -13.04 31.51 38.47
C ASP A 152 -13.94 31.39 37.22
N GLN A 153 -15.24 31.71 37.31
CA GLN A 153 -16.19 31.70 36.18
C GLN A 153 -16.41 33.08 35.55
N SER A 154 -15.83 34.13 36.14
CA SER A 154 -16.08 35.53 35.76
C SER A 154 -15.08 36.12 34.76
N ASP A 155 -14.13 35.32 34.26
CA ASP A 155 -13.08 35.74 33.30
C ASP A 155 -13.03 34.82 32.05
#